data_AF-A0A6J7I4C9-F1
#
_entry.id   AF-A0A6J7I4C9-F1
#
_cell.length_a   1.000
_cell.length_b   1.000
_cell.length_c   1.000
_cell.angle_alpha   90.00
_cell.angle_beta   90.00
_cell.angle_gamma   90.00
#
_symmetry.space_group_name_H-M   'P 1'
#
loop_
_entity.id
_entity.type
_entity.pdbx_description
1 polymer ?
#
loop_
_entity_poly.entity_id
_entity_poly.type
_entity_poly.pdbx_seq_one_letter_code
_entity_poly.pdbx_strand_id
1 'polypeptide(L)' 'MEDLVVEGRLMAARLTDTGTHHGEFDGIAATGRYVQIQELAMYRLDDDGKIARCWGDLAASLRCQLLGRGE' A
#
# COMPACT_ATOMS: atom_id res chain seq x y z
N MET A 1 -3.04 -10.50 1.71
CA MET A 1 -4.42 -9.96 1.75
C MET A 1 -5.07 -10.56 2.97
N GLU A 2 -5.42 -9.72 3.93
CA GLU A 2 -5.88 -10.15 5.25
C GLU A 2 -7.40 -10.18 5.33
N ASP A 3 -8.07 -9.10 4.88
CA ASP A 3 -9.52 -9.01 4.80
C ASP A 3 -9.95 -8.40 3.47
N LEU A 4 -11.16 -8.77 3.00
CA LEU A 4 -11.81 -8.20 1.84
C LEU A 4 -13.32 -8.12 2.06
N VAL A 5 -13.90 -6.94 1.85
CA VAL A 5 -15.34 -6.71 1.82
C VAL A 5 -15.71 -6.20 0.44
N VAL A 6 -16.78 -6.76 -0.15
CA VAL A 6 -17.26 -6.39 -1.48
C VAL A 6 -18.73 -5.99 -1.41
N GLU A 7 -19.06 -4.82 -1.95
CA GLU A 7 -20.42 -4.32 -2.10
C GLU A 7 -20.62 -3.81 -3.53
N GLY A 8 -21.29 -4.62 -4.35
CA GLY A 8 -21.48 -4.32 -5.76
C GLY A 8 -20.15 -4.16 -6.49
N ARG A 9 -19.83 -2.92 -6.91
CA ARG A 9 -18.58 -2.56 -7.60
C ARG A 9 -17.58 -1.84 -6.71
N LEU A 10 -17.79 -1.85 -5.39
CA LEU A 10 -16.85 -1.32 -4.41
C LEU A 10 -16.24 -2.46 -3.62
N MET A 11 -14.94 -2.39 -3.39
CA MET A 11 -14.20 -3.32 -2.55
C MET A 11 -13.41 -2.54 -1.51
N ALA A 12 -13.35 -3.04 -0.28
CA ALA A 12 -12.43 -2.56 0.75
C ALA A 12 -11.54 -3.72 1.19
N ALA A 13 -10.23 -3.50 1.21
CA ALA A 13 -9.25 -4.53 1.54
C ALA A 13 -8.32 -4.06 2.65
N ARG A 14 -7.98 -4.99 3.56
CA ARG A 14 -6.85 -4.86 4.47
C ARG A 14 -5.70 -5.70 3.93
N LEU A 15 -4.58 -5.05 3.65
CA LEU A 15 -3.45 -5.62 2.94
C LEU A 15 -2.19 -5.56 3.81
N THR A 16 -1.28 -6.49 3.52
CA THR A 16 0.10 -6.47 4.01
C THR A 16 0.99 -6.39 2.77
N ASP A 17 1.61 -5.24 2.56
CA ASP A 17 2.51 -5.01 1.43
C ASP A 17 3.95 -5.23 1.87
N THR A 18 4.74 -5.83 0.97
CA THR A 18 6.14 -6.14 1.22
C THR A 18 6.99 -5.74 0.03
N GLY A 19 8.26 -5.42 0.28
CA GLY A 19 9.19 -5.09 -0.79
C GLY A 19 10.55 -4.65 -0.27
N THR A 20 11.49 -4.45 -1.18
CA THR A 20 12.81 -3.89 -0.88
C THR A 20 12.94 -2.53 -1.54
N HIS A 21 13.38 -1.53 -0.76
CA HIS A 21 13.47 -0.15 -1.21
C HIS A 21 14.70 0.08 -2.11
N HIS A 22 14.51 -0.11 -3.41
CA HIS A 22 15.56 0.03 -4.44
C HIS A 22 15.51 1.36 -5.22
N GLY A 23 14.45 2.15 -5.07
CA GLY A 23 14.28 3.44 -5.74
C GLY A 23 14.25 4.60 -4.76
N GLU A 24 14.15 5.83 -5.25
CA GLU A 24 13.79 6.97 -4.41
C GLU A 24 12.29 6.95 -4.10
N PHE A 25 11.92 7.20 -2.85
CA PHE A 25 10.53 7.33 -2.42
C PHE A 25 10.36 8.56 -1.53
N ASP A 26 9.53 9.52 -1.97
CA ASP A 26 9.21 10.75 -1.22
C ASP A 26 10.45 11.48 -0.66
N GLY A 27 11.46 11.66 -1.51
CA GLY A 27 12.74 12.29 -1.17
C GLY A 27 13.71 11.42 -0.35
N ILE A 28 13.35 10.16 -0.07
CA ILE A 28 14.23 9.20 0.61
C ILE A 28 14.95 8.39 -0.46
N ALA A 29 16.29 8.52 -0.53
CA ALA A 29 17.10 7.71 -1.42
C ALA A 29 16.96 6.20 -1.13
N ALA A 30 17.21 5.36 -2.14
CA ALA A 30 17.14 3.91 -2.00
C ALA A 30 17.95 3.42 -0.78
N THR A 31 17.29 2.74 0.14
CA THR A 31 17.89 2.32 1.43
C THR A 31 18.31 0.86 1.43
N GLY A 32 17.85 0.06 0.45
CA GLY A 32 18.05 -1.39 0.42
C GLY A 32 17.31 -2.14 1.53
N ARG A 33 16.49 -1.46 2.34
CA ARG A 33 15.73 -2.08 3.42
C ARG A 33 14.56 -2.87 2.87
N TYR A 34 14.35 -4.06 3.43
CA TYR A 34 13.08 -4.75 3.32
C TYR A 34 12.04 -4.07 4.21
N VAL A 35 10.84 -3.89 3.69
CA VAL A 35 9.70 -3.29 4.39
C VAL A 35 8.52 -4.24 4.38
N GLN A 36 7.69 -4.15 5.41
CA GLN A 36 6.42 -4.83 5.51
C GLN A 36 5.40 -3.89 6.16
N ILE A 37 4.45 -3.37 5.40
CA ILE A 37 3.49 -2.36 5.86
C ILE A 37 2.06 -2.87 5.74
N GLN A 38 1.18 -2.40 6.63
CA GLN A 38 -0.26 -2.63 6.49
C GLN A 38 -0.87 -1.47 5.72
N GLU A 39 -1.70 -1.78 4.72
CA GLU A 39 -2.50 -0.82 3.96
C GLU A 39 -4.00 -1.12 4.13
N LEU A 40 -4.81 -0.06 4.18
CA LEU A 40 -6.25 -0.14 3.93
C LEU A 40 -6.55 0.56 2.61
N ALA A 41 -7.09 -0.18 1.66
CA ALA A 41 -7.38 0.32 0.32
C ALA A 41 -8.83 0.04 -0.07
N MET A 42 -9.44 0.99 -0.75
CA MET A 42 -10.75 0.86 -1.39
C MET A 42 -10.58 0.89 -2.91
N TYR A 43 -11.28 0.00 -3.59
CA TYR A 43 -11.26 -0.12 -5.04
C TYR A 43 -12.67 0.05 -5.60
N ARG A 44 -12.78 0.77 -6.72
CA ARG A 44 -14.00 0.78 -7.54
C ARG A 44 -13.75 0.04 -8.84
N LEU A 45 -14.64 -0.89 -9.15
CA LEU A 45 -14.64 -1.66 -10.38
C LEU A 45 -15.47 -0.96 -11.47
N ASP A 46 -15.04 -1.08 -12.73
CA ASP A 46 -15.87 -0.73 -13.89
C ASP A 46 -16.87 -1.85 -14.25
N ASP A 47 -17.59 -1.67 -15.37
CA ASP A 47 -18.55 -2.65 -15.87
C ASP A 47 -17.90 -3.96 -16.34
N ASP A 48 -16.60 -3.94 -16.70
CA ASP A 48 -15.80 -5.11 -17.08
C ASP A 48 -15.20 -5.83 -15.85
N GLY A 49 -15.40 -5.30 -14.63
CA GLY A 49 -14.83 -5.82 -13.40
C GLY A 49 -13.35 -5.46 -13.19
N LYS A 50 -12.80 -4.49 -13.93
CA LYS A 50 -11.43 -3.99 -13.74
C LYS A 50 -11.40 -2.87 -12.72
N ILE A 51 -10.26 -2.70 -12.03
CA ILE A 51 -10.07 -1.60 -11.09
C ILE A 51 -10.02 -0.27 -11.86
N ALA A 52 -11.09 0.53 -11.73
CA ALA A 52 -11.21 1.84 -12.35
C ALA A 52 -10.66 2.97 -11.45
N ARG A 53 -10.73 2.77 -10.13
CA ARG A 53 -10.20 3.68 -9.10
C ARG A 53 -9.67 2.89 -7.91
N CYS A 54 -8.64 3.44 -7.26
CA CYS A 54 -8.09 2.98 -5.99
C CYS A 54 -7.94 4.20 -5.07
N TRP A 55 -8.31 4.04 -3.80
CA TRP A 55 -8.08 5.01 -2.74
C TRP A 55 -7.46 4.28 -1.56
N GLY A 56 -6.31 4.74 -1.11
CA GLY A 56 -5.55 4.14 -0.01
C GLY A 56 -4.36 5.02 0.26
N ASP A 57 -3.78 4.86 1.45
CA ASP A 57 -2.51 5.51 1.78
C ASP A 57 -1.64 4.52 2.54
N LEU A 58 -0.43 4.34 2.01
CA LEU A 58 0.63 3.55 2.60
C LEU A 58 1.88 4.41 2.88
N ALA A 59 1.90 5.66 2.43
CA ALA A 59 3.09 6.50 2.38
C ALA A 59 3.63 6.79 3.78
N ALA A 60 2.77 7.16 4.73
CA ALA A 60 3.19 7.43 6.10
C ALA A 60 3.84 6.20 6.76
N SER A 61 3.24 5.02 6.60
CA SER A 61 3.76 3.75 7.13
C SER A 61 5.08 3.35 6.47
N LEU A 62 5.18 3.50 5.14
CA LEU A 62 6.39 3.22 4.40
C LEU A 62 7.53 4.16 4.82
N ARG A 63 7.29 5.48 4.87
CA ARG A 63 8.29 6.46 5.32
C ARG A 63 8.83 6.14 6.71
N CYS A 64 7.97 5.74 7.65
CA CYS A 64 8.41 5.36 9.00
C CYS A 64 9.43 4.22 8.97
N GLN A 65 9.22 3.19 8.15
CA GLN A 65 10.16 2.06 8.03
C GLN A 65 11.44 2.44 7.26
N LEU A 66 11.32 3.25 6.22
CA LEU A 66 12.46 3.66 5.41
C LEU A 66 13.42 4.57 6.17
N LEU A 67 12.90 5.52 6.97
CA LEU A 67 13.71 6.38 7.82
C LEU A 67 14.30 5.60 9.00
N GLY A 68 13.62 4.55 9.45
CA GLY A 68 14.00 3.77 10.62
C GLY A 68 13.80 4.58 11.91
N ARG A 69 13.47 3.90 12.99
CA ARG A 69 13.80 4.46 14.30
C ARG A 69 15.32 4.40 14.39
N GLY A 70 15.97 5.54 14.55
CA GLY A 70 17.33 5.54 15.06
C GLY A 70 17.31 4.83 16.41
N GLU A 71 18.06 3.74 16.52
CA GLU A 71 18.58 3.28 17.81
C GLU A 71 19.83 4.10 18.15
#